data_AF-M3GJV6-F1
#
_entry.id   AF-M3GJV6-F1
#
_cell.length_a   1.000
_cell.length_b   1.000
_cell.length_c   1.000
_cell.angle_alpha   90.00
_cell.angle_beta   90.00
_cell.angle_gamma   90.00
#
_symmetry.space_group_name_H-M   'P 1'
#
loop_
_entity.id
_entity.type
_entity.pdbx_description
1 polymer ?
#
loop_
_entity_poly.entity_id
_entity_poly.type
_entity_poly.pdbx_seq_one_letter_code
_entity_poly.pdbx_strand_id
1 'polypeptide(L)'
;MVSEVYPGVGPVHNLFPGDAIYSINGENFTHPPDRQEVFSRILTKNQHLILPGSVVTLGVFRAGKRKEVTYSLKNYAEDSFFIPSNSGTKPPSYLISGGLFFTELTGSYLKESGDQYRENSDKKLLYLYESFNKKIHPEKNRLVFISRVFPDPANQGFHDFQDQILESVNNKTVRSLPDLKKILNENQDEYIVFRFSGNRIAAFSREQLQSLNSKILSNYNLDKLDNLP
;
A
#
# COMPACT_ATOMS: atom_id res chain seq x y z
N MET A 1 -23.21 -5.52 14.79
CA MET A 1 -22.76 -6.52 13.79
C MET A 1 -21.44 -6.03 13.20
N VAL A 2 -20.51 -6.92 12.92
CA VAL A 2 -19.24 -6.58 12.27
C VAL A 2 -19.53 -6.12 10.84
N SER A 3 -19.20 -4.87 10.53
CA SER A 3 -19.35 -4.30 9.18
C SER A 3 -18.14 -4.61 8.30
N GLU A 4 -16.95 -4.55 8.88
CA GLU A 4 -15.68 -4.73 8.18
C GLU A 4 -14.60 -5.28 9.13
N VAL A 5 -13.60 -5.93 8.56
CA VAL A 5 -12.43 -6.42 9.29
C VAL A 5 -11.19 -5.95 8.55
N TYR A 6 -10.36 -5.15 9.22
CA TYR A 6 -9.19 -4.59 8.58
C TYR A 6 -8.05 -5.61 8.44
N PRO A 7 -7.23 -5.47 7.39
CA PRO A 7 -5.95 -6.16 7.30
C PRO A 7 -5.03 -5.86 8.48
N GLY A 8 -4.08 -6.77 8.75
CA GLY A 8 -3.01 -6.50 9.72
C GLY A 8 -3.44 -6.52 11.19
N VAL A 9 -4.75 -6.55 11.48
CA VAL A 9 -5.25 -6.76 12.85
C VAL A 9 -5.42 -8.23 13.19
N GLY A 10 -5.39 -8.54 14.49
CA GLY A 10 -5.39 -9.91 15.02
C GLY A 10 -6.47 -10.87 14.50
N PRO A 11 -7.74 -10.46 14.29
CA PRO A 11 -8.81 -11.39 13.92
C PRO A 11 -9.04 -11.56 12.41
N VAL A 12 -8.17 -11.02 11.54
CA VAL A 12 -8.45 -10.88 10.09
C VAL A 12 -8.85 -12.17 9.36
N HIS A 13 -8.38 -13.33 9.82
CA HIS A 13 -8.71 -14.63 9.20
C HIS A 13 -9.89 -15.35 9.84
N ASN A 14 -10.37 -14.88 11.01
CA ASN A 14 -11.31 -15.64 11.86
C ASN A 14 -12.60 -14.88 12.17
N LEU A 15 -12.63 -13.56 11.98
CA LEU A 15 -13.81 -12.71 12.10
C LEU A 15 -14.24 -12.25 10.70
N PHE A 16 -15.55 -12.25 10.44
CA PHE A 16 -16.08 -11.92 9.12
C PHE A 16 -17.19 -10.86 9.21
N PRO A 17 -17.36 -10.03 8.16
CA PRO A 17 -18.54 -9.19 8.03
C PRO A 17 -19.82 -10.01 8.20
N GLY A 18 -20.77 -9.48 8.97
CA GLY A 18 -22.00 -10.17 9.33
C GLY A 18 -21.96 -10.92 10.67
N ASP A 19 -20.80 -11.13 11.27
CA ASP A 19 -20.71 -11.70 12.62
C ASP A 19 -21.33 -10.74 13.65
N ALA A 20 -22.15 -11.25 14.56
CA ALA A 20 -22.70 -10.47 15.67
C ALA A 20 -21.96 -10.81 16.98
N ILE A 21 -21.16 -9.87 17.49
CA ILE A 21 -20.42 -10.04 18.74
C ILE A 21 -21.41 -9.99 19.90
N TYR A 22 -21.40 -11.04 20.73
CA TYR A 22 -22.23 -11.13 21.95
C TYR A 22 -21.40 -11.21 23.23
N SER A 23 -20.10 -11.52 23.16
CA SER A 23 -19.23 -11.50 24.32
C SER A 23 -17.77 -11.19 23.97
N ILE A 24 -17.03 -10.70 24.96
CA ILE A 24 -15.58 -10.43 24.87
C ILE A 24 -14.94 -10.96 26.16
N ASN A 25 -13.91 -11.80 26.03
CA ASN A 25 -13.17 -12.41 27.13
C ASN A 25 -14.07 -13.10 28.18
N GLY A 26 -15.16 -13.71 27.72
CA GLY A 26 -16.14 -14.40 28.56
C GLY A 26 -17.24 -13.50 29.14
N GLU A 27 -17.14 -12.18 28.98
CA GLU A 27 -18.17 -11.24 29.43
C GLU A 27 -19.22 -11.01 28.35
N ASN A 28 -20.48 -11.35 28.63
CA ASN A 28 -21.58 -11.15 27.71
C ASN A 28 -22.05 -9.69 27.70
N PHE A 29 -22.45 -9.22 26.53
CA PHE A 29 -23.25 -8.01 26.41
C PHE A 29 -24.71 -8.30 26.75
N THR A 30 -25.35 -7.38 27.46
CA THR A 30 -26.78 -7.47 27.84
C THR A 30 -27.70 -6.84 26.79
N HIS A 31 -27.12 -6.10 25.85
CA HIS A 31 -27.79 -5.41 24.75
C HIS A 31 -26.86 -5.40 23.53
N PRO A 32 -27.34 -5.09 22.33
CA PRO A 32 -26.46 -4.91 21.17
C PRO A 32 -25.45 -3.79 21.44
N PRO A 33 -24.14 -4.09 21.51
CA PRO A 33 -23.15 -3.08 21.87
C PRO A 33 -22.86 -2.13 20.72
N ASP A 34 -22.48 -0.90 21.06
CA ASP A 34 -21.96 0.04 20.08
C ASP A 34 -20.45 -0.17 19.83
N ARG A 35 -19.92 0.59 18.87
CA ARG A 35 -18.51 0.51 18.46
C ARG A 35 -17.55 0.85 19.60
N GLN A 36 -17.87 1.83 20.44
CA GLN A 36 -17.00 2.30 21.51
C GLN A 36 -16.94 1.28 22.64
N GLU A 37 -18.08 0.70 23.01
CA GLU A 37 -18.15 -0.33 24.06
C GLU A 37 -17.33 -1.57 23.68
N VAL A 38 -17.46 -2.03 22.42
CA VAL A 38 -16.66 -3.15 21.90
C VAL A 38 -15.16 -2.84 21.98
N PHE A 39 -14.72 -1.68 21.51
CA PHE A 39 -13.30 -1.32 21.57
C PHE A 39 -12.80 -1.17 23.01
N SER A 40 -13.59 -0.59 23.89
CA SER A 40 -13.24 -0.44 25.31
C SER A 40 -12.96 -1.81 25.93
N ARG A 41 -13.84 -2.80 25.74
CA ARG A 41 -13.64 -4.17 26.27
C ARG A 41 -12.52 -4.95 25.59
N ILE A 42 -12.22 -4.68 24.31
CA ILE A 42 -11.08 -5.30 23.60
C ILE A 42 -9.76 -4.71 24.06
N LEU A 43 -9.70 -3.40 24.29
CA LEU A 43 -8.45 -2.66 24.49
C LEU A 43 -8.17 -2.36 25.96
N THR A 44 -9.10 -2.58 26.87
CA THR A 44 -8.91 -2.33 28.30
C THR A 44 -9.30 -3.54 29.15
N LYS A 45 -8.55 -3.73 30.24
CA LYS A 45 -8.87 -4.68 31.32
C LYS A 45 -8.58 -4.00 32.65
N ASN A 46 -9.55 -4.00 33.56
CA ASN A 46 -9.44 -3.33 34.87
C ASN A 46 -8.92 -1.87 34.75
N GLN A 47 -9.49 -1.09 33.81
CA GLN A 47 -9.11 0.30 33.53
C GLN A 47 -7.67 0.51 32.99
N HIS A 48 -6.94 -0.56 32.66
CA HIS A 48 -5.62 -0.50 32.05
C HIS A 48 -5.66 -0.92 30.59
N LEU A 49 -4.85 -0.29 29.75
CA LEU A 49 -4.70 -0.68 28.35
C LEU A 49 -4.07 -2.07 28.26
N ILE A 50 -4.65 -2.90 27.40
CA ILE A 50 -4.13 -4.22 27.07
C ILE A 50 -2.99 -4.06 26.07
N LEU A 51 -1.87 -4.73 26.33
CA LEU A 51 -0.68 -4.65 25.48
C LEU A 51 -0.82 -5.51 24.22
N PRO A 52 -0.12 -5.15 23.12
CA PRO A 52 0.06 -6.04 21.97
C PRO A 52 0.58 -7.42 22.40
N GLY A 53 0.13 -8.47 21.72
CA GLY A 53 0.41 -9.87 22.05
C GLY A 53 -0.61 -10.51 22.99
N SER A 54 -1.37 -9.72 23.76
CA SER A 54 -2.43 -10.24 24.64
C SER A 54 -3.52 -10.94 23.85
N VAL A 55 -4.04 -12.04 24.40
CA VAL A 55 -5.08 -12.85 23.76
C VAL A 55 -6.46 -12.27 24.07
N VAL A 56 -7.28 -12.10 23.03
CA VAL A 56 -8.68 -11.70 23.10
C VAL A 56 -9.53 -12.83 22.54
N THR A 57 -10.63 -13.15 23.24
CA THR A 57 -11.63 -14.13 22.78
C THR A 57 -12.96 -13.43 22.57
N LEU A 58 -13.50 -13.48 21.35
CA LEU A 58 -14.83 -12.95 21.02
C LEU A 58 -15.82 -14.10 20.94
N GLY A 59 -16.96 -13.98 21.61
CA GLY A 59 -18.15 -14.78 21.31
C GLY A 59 -18.94 -14.11 20.19
N VAL A 60 -19.16 -14.82 19.09
CA VAL A 60 -19.90 -14.32 17.93
C VAL A 60 -21.04 -15.25 17.53
N PHE A 61 -22.13 -14.68 17.04
CA PHE A 61 -23.12 -15.40 16.27
C PHE A 61 -22.77 -15.32 14.79
N ARG A 62 -22.61 -16.49 14.16
CA ARG A 62 -22.37 -16.63 12.71
C ARG A 62 -23.38 -17.61 12.13
N ALA A 63 -24.18 -17.16 11.17
CA ALA A 63 -25.26 -17.95 10.57
C ALA A 63 -26.15 -18.64 11.63
N GLY A 64 -26.55 -17.88 12.66
CA GLY A 64 -27.41 -18.36 13.74
C GLY A 64 -26.75 -19.26 14.79
N LYS A 65 -25.46 -19.60 14.65
CA LYS A 65 -24.72 -20.45 15.59
C LYS A 65 -23.72 -19.65 16.40
N ARG A 66 -23.56 -20.00 17.69
CA ARG A 66 -22.48 -19.46 18.53
C ARG A 66 -21.14 -20.02 18.09
N LYS A 67 -20.14 -19.15 17.99
CA LYS A 67 -18.74 -19.48 17.73
C LYS A 67 -17.86 -18.62 18.61
N GLU A 68 -16.67 -19.12 18.92
CA GLU A 68 -15.62 -18.34 19.56
C GLU A 68 -14.52 -18.03 18.55
N VAL A 69 -14.02 -16.80 18.61
CA VAL A 69 -12.91 -16.31 17.79
C VAL A 69 -11.83 -15.79 18.73
N THR A 70 -10.74 -16.54 18.84
CA THR A 70 -9.59 -16.17 19.67
C THR A 70 -8.45 -15.67 18.79
N TYR A 71 -7.82 -14.56 19.18
CA TYR A 71 -6.69 -13.98 18.48
C TYR A 71 -5.79 -13.17 19.43
N SER A 72 -4.53 -12.97 19.02
CA SER A 72 -3.62 -12.06 19.71
C SER A 72 -3.77 -10.63 19.17
N LEU A 73 -3.85 -9.65 20.06
CA LEU A 73 -3.81 -8.23 19.71
C LEU A 73 -2.49 -7.90 19.02
N LYS A 74 -2.57 -7.04 18.00
CA LYS A 74 -1.42 -6.53 17.27
C LYS A 74 -1.52 -5.01 17.19
N ASN A 75 -0.38 -4.36 17.08
CA ASN A 75 -0.36 -2.94 16.71
C ASN A 75 -1.05 -2.78 15.36
N TYR A 76 -1.88 -1.73 15.26
CA TYR A 76 -2.44 -1.35 13.98
C TYR A 76 -1.31 -0.94 13.03
N ALA A 77 -1.23 -1.61 11.88
CA ALA A 77 -0.22 -1.33 10.87
C ALA A 77 -0.89 -1.37 9.49
N GLU A 78 -0.74 -0.29 8.73
CA GLU A 78 -1.30 -0.17 7.38
C GLU A 78 -0.43 -0.83 6.31
N ASP A 79 0.72 -1.41 6.70
CA ASP A 79 1.61 -2.12 5.77
C ASP A 79 0.93 -3.29 5.06
N SER A 80 -0.13 -3.83 5.66
CA SER A 80 -0.94 -4.90 5.06
C SER A 80 -2.02 -4.38 4.10
N PHE A 81 -2.23 -3.07 4.00
CA PHE A 81 -3.19 -2.46 3.09
C PHE A 81 -2.59 -2.39 1.69
N PHE A 82 -3.41 -2.59 0.66
CA PHE A 82 -2.96 -2.46 -0.73
C PHE A 82 -2.42 -1.05 -1.01
N ILE A 83 -3.12 -0.03 -0.52
CA ILE A 83 -2.72 1.38 -0.61
C ILE A 83 -2.77 1.98 0.81
N PRO A 84 -1.63 2.11 1.50
CA PRO A 84 -1.62 2.61 2.88
C PRO A 84 -1.98 4.10 2.90
N SER A 85 -2.58 4.58 4.00
CA SER A 85 -2.90 6.00 4.14
C SER A 85 -1.68 6.84 4.45
N ASN A 86 -0.71 6.28 5.18
CA ASN A 86 0.56 6.94 5.48
C ASN A 86 1.76 6.13 4.95
N SER A 87 2.85 6.80 4.58
CA SER A 87 4.15 6.20 4.30
C SER A 87 4.87 5.68 5.56
N GLY A 88 4.26 5.87 6.74
CA GLY A 88 4.86 5.52 8.03
C GLY A 88 5.90 6.55 8.47
N THR A 89 6.79 6.15 9.38
CA THR A 89 7.90 6.99 9.87
C THR A 89 9.16 6.90 9.00
N LYS A 90 9.14 6.03 7.98
CA LYS A 90 10.27 5.84 7.08
C LYS A 90 10.21 6.87 5.94
N PRO A 91 11.37 7.30 5.41
CA PRO A 91 11.38 8.09 4.18
C PRO A 91 10.67 7.32 3.05
N PRO A 92 9.93 7.99 2.15
CA PRO A 92 9.22 7.34 1.07
C PRO A 92 10.13 6.44 0.23
N SER A 93 9.63 5.25 -0.11
CA SER A 93 10.36 4.35 -0.98
C SER A 93 10.28 4.83 -2.43
N TYR A 94 11.41 4.83 -3.12
CA TYR A 94 11.46 5.22 -4.53
C TYR A 94 12.50 4.42 -5.30
N LEU A 95 12.36 4.43 -6.62
CA LEU A 95 13.35 3.95 -7.57
C LEU A 95 13.35 4.87 -8.79
N ILE A 96 14.53 5.27 -9.26
CA ILE A 96 14.72 6.11 -10.44
C ILE A 96 15.44 5.28 -11.50
N SER A 97 14.88 5.23 -12.71
CA SER A 97 15.49 4.53 -13.84
C SER A 97 15.13 5.20 -15.15
N GLY A 98 16.12 5.55 -15.97
CA GLY A 98 15.92 6.31 -17.21
C GLY A 98 15.28 7.69 -17.00
N GLY A 99 15.40 8.25 -15.79
CA GLY A 99 14.73 9.49 -15.37
C GLY A 99 13.31 9.30 -14.87
N LEU A 100 12.73 8.12 -15.03
CA LEU A 100 11.41 7.81 -14.51
C LEU A 100 11.50 7.64 -12.99
N PHE A 101 10.84 8.53 -12.22
CA PHE A 101 10.76 8.44 -10.76
C PHE A 101 9.57 7.57 -10.38
N PHE A 102 9.85 6.34 -9.94
CA PHE A 102 8.85 5.41 -9.44
C PHE A 102 8.67 5.53 -7.93
N THR A 103 7.43 5.53 -7.47
CA THR A 103 7.06 5.45 -6.06
C THR A 103 5.83 4.56 -5.87
N GLU A 104 5.49 4.25 -4.62
CA GLU A 104 4.28 3.53 -4.26
C GLU A 104 3.15 4.51 -3.94
N LEU A 105 1.94 4.24 -4.42
CA LEU A 105 0.79 5.06 -4.11
C LEU A 105 0.44 4.94 -2.63
N THR A 106 0.31 6.10 -1.98
CA THR A 106 -0.12 6.23 -0.59
C THR A 106 -1.13 7.36 -0.45
N GLY A 107 -1.89 7.35 0.63
CA GLY A 107 -2.75 8.49 0.98
C GLY A 107 -1.95 9.77 1.19
N SER A 108 -0.73 9.68 1.74
CA SER A 108 0.18 10.82 1.91
C SER A 108 0.55 11.47 0.58
N TYR A 109 0.86 10.67 -0.45
CA TYR A 109 1.17 11.19 -1.79
C TYR A 109 0.02 12.02 -2.35
N LEU A 110 -1.20 11.49 -2.32
CA LEU A 110 -2.36 12.23 -2.82
C LEU A 110 -2.57 13.53 -2.05
N LYS A 111 -2.42 13.47 -0.72
CA LYS A 111 -2.63 14.59 0.20
C LYS A 111 -1.49 15.61 0.23
N GLU A 112 -0.47 15.49 -0.63
CA GLU A 112 0.60 16.50 -0.75
C GLU A 112 0.03 17.90 -1.08
N SER A 113 -1.10 17.96 -1.78
CA SER A 113 -1.81 19.22 -2.10
C SER A 113 -2.77 19.71 -1.00
N GLY A 114 -2.73 19.10 0.19
CA GLY A 114 -3.52 19.52 1.34
C GLY A 114 -5.01 19.22 1.19
N ASP A 115 -5.86 20.13 1.68
CA ASP A 115 -7.31 19.92 1.75
C ASP A 115 -7.98 19.72 0.39
N GLN A 116 -7.37 20.26 -0.68
CA GLN A 116 -7.87 20.19 -2.05
C GLN A 116 -7.39 18.93 -2.82
N TYR A 117 -6.88 17.92 -2.11
CA TYR A 117 -6.31 16.76 -2.78
C TYR A 117 -7.30 15.99 -3.65
N ARG A 118 -8.59 15.99 -3.29
CA ARG A 118 -9.60 15.30 -4.09
C ARG A 118 -9.84 15.98 -5.43
N GLU A 119 -9.76 17.30 -5.47
CA GLU A 119 -9.83 18.09 -6.69
C GLU A 119 -8.57 17.90 -7.54
N ASN A 120 -7.40 17.99 -6.90
CA ASN A 120 -6.11 18.13 -7.56
C ASN A 120 -5.41 16.80 -7.94
N SER A 121 -5.79 15.69 -7.32
CA SER A 121 -5.20 14.38 -7.63
C SER A 121 -5.70 13.82 -8.96
N ASP A 122 -4.85 13.02 -9.61
CA ASP A 122 -5.28 12.15 -10.71
C ASP A 122 -6.50 11.31 -10.27
N LYS A 123 -7.55 11.33 -11.09
CA LYS A 123 -8.85 10.73 -10.73
C LYS A 123 -8.78 9.22 -10.62
N LYS A 124 -7.91 8.57 -11.40
CA LYS A 124 -7.72 7.13 -11.34
C LYS A 124 -6.99 6.74 -10.07
N LEU A 125 -5.91 7.45 -9.70
CA LEU A 125 -5.19 7.20 -8.45
C LEU A 125 -6.06 7.47 -7.22
N LEU A 126 -6.84 8.56 -7.23
CA LEU A 126 -7.77 8.88 -6.15
C LEU A 126 -8.84 7.79 -5.99
N TYR A 127 -9.47 7.36 -7.09
CA TYR A 127 -10.45 6.29 -7.08
C TYR A 127 -9.89 4.99 -6.50
N LEU A 128 -8.66 4.62 -6.90
CA LEU A 128 -8.00 3.42 -6.39
C LEU A 128 -7.71 3.55 -4.90
N TYR A 129 -7.21 4.68 -4.42
CA TYR A 129 -7.02 4.94 -2.99
C TYR A 129 -8.33 4.78 -2.22
N GLU A 130 -9.39 5.50 -2.59
CA GLU A 130 -10.66 5.44 -1.86
C GLU A 130 -11.31 4.05 -1.91
N SER A 131 -11.08 3.29 -2.98
CA SER A 131 -11.61 1.94 -3.16
C SER A 131 -10.84 0.87 -2.39
N PHE A 132 -9.54 1.07 -2.11
CA PHE A 132 -8.65 0.01 -1.60
C PHE A 132 -7.80 0.40 -0.38
N ASN A 133 -7.92 1.61 0.16
CA ASN A 133 -7.11 2.08 1.30
C ASN A 133 -7.33 1.35 2.63
N LYS A 134 -8.26 0.39 2.67
CA LYS A 134 -8.59 -0.45 3.83
C LYS A 134 -8.73 -1.92 3.46
N LYS A 135 -8.23 -2.31 2.28
CA LYS A 135 -8.34 -3.68 1.74
C LYS A 135 -6.98 -4.38 1.70
N ILE A 136 -7.01 -5.70 1.89
CA ILE A 136 -5.87 -6.59 1.63
C ILE A 136 -5.67 -6.70 0.12
N HIS A 137 -4.41 -6.64 -0.30
CA HIS A 137 -4.02 -7.34 -1.51
C HIS A 137 -3.56 -8.75 -1.12
N PRO A 138 -4.10 -9.83 -1.71
CA PRO A 138 -3.81 -11.22 -1.31
C PRO A 138 -2.31 -11.54 -1.30
N GLU A 139 -1.54 -10.89 -2.18
CA GLU A 139 -0.09 -11.08 -2.32
C GLU A 139 0.76 -9.94 -1.70
N LYS A 140 0.18 -9.04 -0.89
CA LYS A 140 0.85 -7.81 -0.40
C LYS A 140 1.48 -6.96 -1.51
N ASN A 141 0.80 -6.83 -2.64
CA ASN A 141 1.26 -5.98 -3.73
C ASN A 141 1.15 -4.50 -3.33
N ARG A 142 1.95 -3.67 -3.99
CA ARG A 142 1.95 -2.22 -3.90
C ARG A 142 1.70 -1.66 -5.30
N LEU A 143 0.96 -0.56 -5.36
CA LEU A 143 0.72 0.11 -6.62
C LEU A 143 1.90 1.02 -6.94
N VAL A 144 2.75 0.58 -7.88
CA VAL A 144 3.92 1.34 -8.35
C VAL A 144 3.50 2.23 -9.52
N PHE A 145 3.92 3.49 -9.51
CA PHE A 145 3.60 4.45 -10.56
C PHE A 145 4.72 5.48 -10.72
N ILE A 146 4.72 6.20 -11.85
CA ILE A 146 5.62 7.33 -12.07
C ILE A 146 5.03 8.57 -11.40
N SER A 147 5.72 9.15 -10.43
CA SER A 147 5.32 10.44 -9.86
C SER A 147 5.80 11.61 -10.72
N ARG A 148 6.97 11.49 -11.35
CA ARG A 148 7.55 12.49 -12.26
C ARG A 148 8.66 11.90 -13.11
N VAL A 149 9.11 12.64 -14.11
CA VAL A 149 10.32 12.32 -14.88
C VAL A 149 11.37 13.40 -14.65
N PHE A 150 12.61 13.00 -14.39
CA PHE A 150 13.78 13.87 -14.43
C PHE A 150 14.14 14.14 -15.89
N PRO A 151 14.00 15.39 -16.37
CA PRO A 151 14.22 15.67 -17.78
C PRO A 151 15.69 15.50 -18.20
N ASP A 152 15.88 14.86 -19.34
CA ASP A 152 17.12 14.80 -20.13
C ASP A 152 16.75 14.74 -21.63
N PRO A 153 17.58 15.25 -22.54
CA PRO A 153 17.33 15.09 -23.98
C PRO A 153 17.10 13.63 -24.40
N ALA A 154 17.74 12.66 -23.75
CA ALA A 154 17.60 11.24 -24.04
C ALA A 154 16.26 10.63 -23.61
N ASN A 155 15.45 11.31 -22.79
CA ASN A 155 14.11 10.85 -22.39
C ASN A 155 13.00 11.86 -22.73
N GLN A 156 13.25 12.76 -23.70
CA GLN A 156 12.31 13.81 -24.11
C GLN A 156 10.90 13.31 -24.42
N GLY A 157 10.78 12.14 -25.04
CA GLY A 157 9.48 11.53 -25.37
C GLY A 157 8.64 11.11 -24.16
N PHE A 158 9.18 11.20 -22.94
CA PHE A 158 8.53 10.74 -21.72
C PHE A 158 8.36 11.84 -20.67
N HIS A 159 8.71 13.09 -20.96
CA HIS A 159 8.70 14.19 -19.97
C HIS A 159 7.31 14.48 -19.40
N ASP A 160 6.24 14.13 -20.12
CA ASP A 160 4.84 14.29 -19.71
C ASP A 160 4.29 13.07 -18.94
N PHE A 161 5.13 12.08 -18.63
CA PHE A 161 4.72 10.93 -17.83
C PHE A 161 4.63 11.35 -16.37
N GLN A 162 3.40 11.50 -15.90
CA GLN A 162 3.08 11.80 -14.52
C GLN A 162 1.84 11.01 -14.11
N ASP A 163 1.84 10.51 -12.87
CA ASP A 163 0.74 9.74 -12.26
C ASP A 163 0.37 8.47 -13.05
N GLN A 164 1.32 7.91 -13.81
CA GLN A 164 1.11 6.72 -14.65
C GLN A 164 1.47 5.44 -13.91
N ILE A 165 0.49 4.56 -13.70
CA ILE A 165 0.67 3.26 -13.03
C ILE A 165 1.55 2.36 -13.89
N LEU A 166 2.61 1.81 -13.31
CA LEU A 166 3.46 0.82 -13.97
C LEU A 166 2.85 -0.58 -13.83
N GLU A 167 2.57 -1.24 -14.95
CA GLU A 167 1.95 -2.57 -14.96
C GLU A 167 2.99 -3.67 -15.13
N SER A 168 3.95 -3.48 -16.04
CA SER A 168 4.99 -4.47 -16.32
C SER A 168 6.27 -3.87 -16.89
N VAL A 169 7.36 -4.63 -16.75
CA VAL A 169 8.63 -4.37 -17.45
C VAL A 169 9.01 -5.64 -18.21
N ASN A 170 9.21 -5.54 -19.53
CA ASN A 170 9.46 -6.69 -20.42
C ASN A 170 8.49 -7.86 -20.17
N ASN A 171 7.20 -7.54 -20.08
CA ASN A 171 6.08 -8.47 -19.83
C ASN A 171 6.10 -9.17 -18.46
N LYS A 172 7.02 -8.83 -17.55
CA LYS A 172 6.96 -9.24 -16.14
C LYS A 172 6.14 -8.23 -15.35
N THR A 173 5.06 -8.68 -14.72
CA THR A 173 4.21 -7.84 -13.86
C THR A 173 5.01 -7.28 -12.70
N VAL A 174 4.86 -5.98 -12.43
CA VAL A 174 5.50 -5.32 -11.29
C VAL A 174 4.54 -5.30 -10.10
N ARG A 175 4.97 -5.87 -8.98
CA ARG A 175 4.15 -5.99 -7.75
C ARG A 175 4.55 -5.03 -6.63
N SER A 176 5.75 -4.46 -6.69
CA SER A 176 6.31 -3.54 -5.70
C SER A 176 7.59 -2.89 -6.23
N LEU A 177 8.13 -1.89 -5.53
CA LEU A 177 9.42 -1.31 -5.91
C LEU A 177 10.60 -2.31 -5.80
N PRO A 178 10.70 -3.16 -4.75
CA PRO A 178 11.69 -4.23 -4.73
C PRO A 178 11.58 -5.20 -5.90
N ASP A 179 10.35 -5.53 -6.32
CA ASP A 179 10.11 -6.38 -7.49
C ASP A 179 10.55 -5.68 -8.78
N LEU A 180 10.26 -4.38 -8.93
CA LEU A 180 10.78 -3.57 -10.04
C LEU A 180 12.32 -3.60 -10.10
N LYS A 181 12.99 -3.36 -8.96
CA LYS A 181 14.46 -3.40 -8.89
C LYS A 181 15.00 -4.78 -9.31
N LYS A 182 14.37 -5.85 -8.83
CA LYS A 182 14.73 -7.22 -9.20
C LYS A 182 14.55 -7.45 -10.71
N ILE A 183 13.40 -7.09 -11.27
CA ILE A 183 13.11 -7.23 -12.70
C ILE A 183 14.15 -6.50 -13.55
N LEU A 184 14.53 -5.27 -13.17
CA LEU A 184 15.55 -4.49 -13.88
C LEU A 184 16.95 -5.11 -13.78
N ASN A 185 17.34 -5.60 -12.60
CA ASN A 185 18.66 -6.20 -12.37
C ASN A 185 18.84 -7.56 -13.07
N GLU A 186 17.77 -8.38 -13.09
CA GLU A 186 17.78 -9.70 -13.72
C GLU A 186 17.55 -9.64 -15.23
N ASN A 187 17.17 -8.48 -15.76
CA ASN A 187 16.93 -8.31 -17.18
C ASN A 187 18.23 -8.52 -17.98
N GLN A 188 18.19 -9.27 -19.07
CA GLN A 188 19.31 -9.45 -20.01
C GLN A 188 18.98 -9.01 -21.45
N ASP A 189 17.79 -8.43 -21.65
CA ASP A 189 17.34 -7.97 -22.96
C ASP A 189 18.07 -6.67 -23.37
N GLU A 190 18.22 -6.47 -24.67
CA GLU A 190 18.80 -5.25 -25.27
C GLU A 190 17.95 -4.01 -24.94
N TYR A 191 16.63 -4.18 -24.92
CA TYR A 191 15.66 -3.13 -24.62
C TYR A 191 14.91 -3.42 -23.32
N ILE A 192 14.71 -2.37 -22.54
CA ILE A 192 13.87 -2.37 -21.35
C ILE A 192 12.62 -1.57 -21.67
N VAL A 193 11.46 -2.23 -21.62
CA VAL A 193 10.16 -1.72 -22.01
C VAL A 193 9.26 -1.64 -20.77
N PHE A 194 9.01 -0.44 -20.31
CA PHE A 194 8.06 -0.13 -19.24
C PHE A 194 6.67 0.05 -19.87
N ARG A 195 5.69 -0.76 -19.42
CA ARG A 195 4.29 -0.63 -19.83
C ARG A 195 3.48 -0.03 -18.69
N PHE A 196 2.75 1.03 -19.03
CA PHE A 196 1.92 1.76 -18.09
C PHE A 196 0.45 1.58 -18.42
N SER A 197 -0.37 1.86 -17.41
CA SER A 197 -1.81 1.86 -17.59
C SER A 197 -2.25 2.86 -18.65
N GLY A 198 -3.30 2.51 -19.40
CA GLY A 198 -3.72 3.33 -20.55
C GLY A 198 -2.84 3.12 -21.79
N ASN A 199 -2.13 1.99 -21.89
CA ASN A 199 -1.30 1.59 -23.02
C ASN A 199 -0.12 2.53 -23.34
N ARG A 200 0.32 3.36 -22.39
CA ARG A 200 1.54 4.16 -22.56
C ARG A 200 2.76 3.25 -22.37
N ILE A 201 3.82 3.52 -23.14
CA ILE A 201 5.05 2.73 -23.12
C ILE A 201 6.26 3.68 -23.07
N ALA A 202 7.23 3.37 -22.22
CA ALA A 202 8.57 3.94 -22.30
C ALA A 202 9.56 2.81 -22.58
N ALA A 203 10.42 2.98 -23.58
CA ALA A 203 11.41 1.99 -23.97
C ALA A 203 12.79 2.62 -24.07
N PHE A 204 13.79 1.93 -23.56
CA PHE A 204 15.19 2.35 -23.59
C PHE A 204 16.05 1.17 -24.03
N SER A 205 17.13 1.42 -24.76
CA SER A 205 18.22 0.43 -24.80
C SER A 205 18.87 0.36 -23.41
N ARG A 206 19.45 -0.79 -23.08
CA ARG A 206 20.17 -0.99 -21.81
C ARG A 206 21.27 0.05 -21.61
N GLU A 207 22.03 0.33 -22.66
CA GLU A 207 23.14 1.28 -22.66
C GLU A 207 22.64 2.71 -22.42
N GLN A 208 21.55 3.10 -23.10
CA GLN A 208 20.92 4.41 -22.91
C GLN A 208 20.43 4.56 -21.46
N LEU A 209 19.78 3.54 -20.91
CA LEU A 209 19.25 3.56 -19.55
C LEU A 209 20.37 3.67 -18.50
N GLN A 210 21.46 2.93 -18.66
CA GLN A 210 22.63 3.02 -17.78
C GLN A 210 23.30 4.40 -17.86
N SER A 211 23.54 4.92 -19.07
CA SER A 211 24.14 6.25 -19.26
C SER A 211 23.27 7.35 -18.66
N LEU A 212 21.95 7.27 -18.88
CA LEU A 212 20.99 8.23 -18.36
C LEU A 212 20.92 8.19 -16.83
N ASN A 213 20.95 7.00 -16.23
CA ASN A 213 21.02 6.84 -14.77
C ASN A 213 22.24 7.55 -14.16
N SER A 214 23.43 7.39 -14.75
CA SER A 214 24.64 8.10 -14.30
C SER A 214 24.51 9.62 -14.46
N LYS A 215 23.94 10.08 -15.59
CA LYS A 215 23.71 11.52 -15.83
C LYS A 215 22.75 12.12 -14.82
N ILE A 216 21.64 11.45 -14.53
CA ILE A 216 20.63 11.94 -13.58
C ILE A 216 21.21 12.05 -12.18
N LEU A 217 21.98 11.04 -11.75
CA LEU A 217 22.65 11.07 -10.45
C LEU A 217 23.49 12.35 -10.30
N SER A 218 24.27 12.70 -11.34
CA SER A 218 25.13 13.88 -11.34
C SER A 218 24.36 15.19 -11.52
N ASN A 219 23.47 15.28 -12.52
CA ASN A 219 22.80 16.53 -12.89
C ASN A 219 21.82 17.03 -11.82
N TYR A 220 21.23 16.10 -11.06
CA TYR A 220 20.26 16.41 -10.02
C TYR A 220 20.84 16.26 -8.60
N ASN A 221 22.16 16.08 -8.46
CA ASN A 221 22.86 15.92 -7.19
C ASN A 221 22.21 14.88 -6.25
N LEU A 222 21.93 13.70 -6.80
CA LEU A 222 21.33 12.60 -6.03
C LEU A 222 22.44 11.70 -5.47
N ASP A 223 22.33 11.31 -4.19
CA ASP A 223 23.27 10.35 -3.60
C ASP A 223 23.07 8.93 -4.14
N LYS A 224 21.81 8.58 -4.46
CA LYS A 224 21.39 7.25 -4.90
C LYS A 224 20.16 7.33 -5.78
N LEU A 225 19.96 6.32 -6.63
CA LEU A 225 18.79 6.21 -7.51
C LEU A 225 17.64 5.42 -6.88
N ASP A 226 17.81 4.85 -5.70
CA ASP A 226 16.72 4.15 -5.02
C ASP A 226 16.78 4.28 -3.50
N ASN A 227 15.62 4.23 -2.87
CA ASN A 227 15.45 4.16 -1.42
C ASN A 227 14.50 3.02 -1.10
N LEU A 228 14.98 1.79 -1.13
CA LEU A 228 14.19 0.61 -0.82
C LEU A 228 14.51 0.08 0.59
N PRO A 229 13.53 -0.51 1.30
CA PRO A 229 13.74 -1.15 2.58
C PRO A 229 14.57 -2.44 2.50
#